data_AF-A0A1H6K6U9-F1
#
_entry.id   AF-A0A1H6K6U9-F1
#
_cell.length_a   1.000
_cell.length_b   1.000
_cell.length_c   1.000
_cell.angle_alpha   90.00
_cell.angle_beta   90.00
_cell.angle_gamma   90.00
#
_symmetry.space_group_name_H-M   'P 1'
#
loop_
_entity.id
_entity.type
_entity.pdbx_description
1 polymer ?
#
loop_
_entity_poly.entity_id
_entity_poly.type
_entity_poly.pdbx_seq_one_letter_code
_entity_poly.pdbx_strand_id
1 'polypeptide(L)' 'MTEIALIMQQLAHINAKLDALTSPTTKEELLTRSEYLEARKISSPTLWREEKNGLTKPVIIGRKKYYKLPK' A
#
# COMPACT_ATOMS: atom_id res chain seq x y z
N MET A 1 -27.78 36.73 -6.36
CA MET A 1 -27.07 35.77 -5.48
C MET A 1 -25.62 35.73 -5.92
N THR A 2 -24.72 35.98 -4.98
CA THR A 2 -23.40 36.59 -5.16
C THR A 2 -22.37 35.62 -5.76
N GLU A 3 -21.55 36.10 -6.69
CA GLU A 3 -20.42 35.38 -7.33
C GLU A 3 -19.48 34.71 -6.31
N ILE A 4 -19.41 35.27 -5.10
CA ILE A 4 -18.69 34.71 -3.96
C ILE A 4 -19.16 33.29 -3.60
N ALA A 5 -20.48 33.03 -3.64
CA ALA A 5 -21.02 31.70 -3.35
C ALA A 5 -20.59 30.66 -4.40
N LEU A 6 -20.51 31.06 -5.67
CA LEU A 6 -20.04 30.20 -6.76
C LEU A 6 -18.54 29.88 -6.59
N ILE A 7 -17.73 30.88 -6.24
CA ILE A 7 -16.29 30.71 -5.99
C ILE A 7 -16.05 29.76 -4.80
N MET A 8 -16.82 29.92 -3.71
CA MET A 8 -16.72 29.02 -2.55
C MET A 8 -17.07 27.57 -2.92
N GLN A 9 -18.08 27.37 -3.77
CA GLN A 9 -18.48 26.04 -4.21
C GLN A 9 -17.40 25.39 -5.10
N GLN A 10 -16.75 26.16 -5.97
CA GLN A 10 -15.64 25.70 -6.79
C GLN A 10 -14.40 25.36 -5.95
N LEU A 11 -14.06 26.18 -4.96
CA LEU A 11 -12.95 25.92 -4.04
C LEU A 11 -13.17 24.65 -3.22
N ALA A 12 -14.38 24.43 -2.69
CA ALA A 12 -14.72 23.21 -1.98
C ALA A 12 -14.56 21.97 -2.87
N HIS A 13 -14.94 22.07 -4.15
CA HIS A 13 -14.78 20.98 -5.11
C HIS A 13 -13.32 20.67 -5.44
N ILE A 14 -12.48 21.71 -5.57
CA ILE A 14 -11.03 21.56 -5.79
C ILE A 14 -10.38 20.90 -4.57
N ASN A 15 -10.70 21.36 -3.36
CA ASN A 15 -10.14 20.79 -2.13
C ASN A 15 -10.54 19.34 -1.96
N ALA A 16 -11.81 18.98 -2.20
CA ALA A 16 -12.25 17.58 -2.13
C ALA A 16 -11.52 16.67 -3.13
N LYS A 17 -11.21 17.17 -4.34
CA LYS A 17 -10.40 16.44 -5.34
C LYS A 17 -8.93 16.32 -4.91
N LEU A 18 -8.38 17.37 -4.31
CA LEU A 18 -7.03 17.38 -3.80
C LEU A 18 -6.89 16.37 -2.65
N ASP A 19 -7.83 16.38 -1.69
CA ASP A 19 -7.88 15.44 -0.57
C ASP A 19 -8.02 13.99 -1.02
N ALA A 20 -8.78 13.73 -2.11
CA ALA A 20 -8.85 12.38 -2.68
C ALA A 20 -7.50 11.91 -3.27
N LEU A 21 -6.70 12.82 -3.84
CA LEU A 21 -5.39 12.52 -4.44
C LEU A 21 -4.26 12.44 -3.40
N THR A 22 -4.33 13.25 -2.34
CA THR A 22 -3.36 13.29 -1.25
C THR A 22 -3.72 12.37 -0.09
N SER A 23 -4.95 11.83 -0.08
CA SER A 23 -5.28 10.73 0.81
C SER A 23 -4.17 9.71 0.68
N PRO A 24 -3.56 9.27 1.80
CA PRO A 24 -2.56 8.23 1.75
C PRO A 24 -3.29 7.03 1.18
N THR A 25 -3.15 6.82 -0.13
CA THR A 25 -3.38 5.51 -0.70
C THR A 25 -2.51 4.66 0.17
N THR A 26 -3.14 3.78 0.95
CA THR A 26 -2.49 2.74 1.72
C THR A 26 -1.74 1.92 0.69
N LYS A 27 -0.57 2.43 0.28
CA LYS A 27 0.41 1.72 -0.51
C LYS A 27 0.74 0.59 0.42
N GLU A 28 0.11 -0.56 0.17
CA GLU A 28 0.38 -1.80 0.86
C GLU A 28 1.91 -1.91 0.93
N GLU A 29 2.45 -1.64 2.12
CA GLU A 29 3.86 -1.40 2.26
C GLU A 29 4.56 -2.72 1.95
N LEU A 30 5.48 -2.67 1.00
CA LEU A 30 6.21 -3.85 0.56
C LEU A 30 7.28 -4.16 1.61
N LEU A 31 7.08 -5.25 2.33
CA LEU A 31 7.98 -5.66 3.39
C LEU A 31 9.19 -6.38 2.80
N THR A 32 10.37 -6.09 3.33
CA THR A 32 11.56 -6.93 3.13
C THR A 32 11.33 -8.31 3.71
N ARG A 33 12.22 -9.25 3.38
CA ARG A 33 12.17 -10.62 3.92
C ARG A 33 12.16 -10.62 5.45
N SER A 34 13.02 -9.82 6.10
CA SER A 34 13.12 -9.79 7.56
C SER A 34 11.84 -9.26 8.20
N GLU A 35 11.34 -8.12 7.72
CA GLU A 35 10.10 -7.51 8.21
C GLU A 35 8.90 -8.45 8.04
N TYR A 36 8.83 -9.15 6.91
CA TYR A 36 7.76 -10.13 6.66
C TYR A 36 7.79 -11.30 7.65
N LEU A 37 8.98 -11.84 7.94
CA LEU A 37 9.16 -12.93 8.90
C LEU A 37 8.78 -12.49 10.31
N GLU A 38 9.18 -11.28 10.71
CA GLU A 38 8.84 -10.69 12.01
C GLU A 38 7.35 -10.45 12.14
N ALA A 39 6.72 -9.82 11.15
CA ALA A 39 5.30 -9.51 11.15
C ALA A 39 4.44 -10.78 11.23
N ARG A 40 4.81 -11.85 10.50
CA ARG A 40 4.08 -13.12 10.52
C ARG A 40 4.53 -14.10 11.60
N LYS A 41 5.61 -13.80 12.33
CA LYS A 41 6.22 -14.69 13.33
C LYS A 41 6.51 -16.09 12.78
N ILE A 42 7.00 -16.16 11.54
CA ILE A 42 7.37 -17.43 10.88
C ILE A 42 8.87 -17.52 10.67
N SER A 43 9.38 -18.74 10.53
CA SER A 43 10.78 -18.99 10.22
C SER A 43 11.07 -18.91 8.72
N SER A 44 12.33 -18.65 8.37
CA SER A 44 12.80 -18.64 6.98
C SER A 44 12.47 -19.93 6.19
N PRO A 45 12.61 -21.15 6.75
CA PRO A 45 12.20 -22.38 6.08
C PRO A 45 10.70 -22.44 5.78
N THR A 46 9.87 -21.91 6.68
CA THR A 46 8.41 -21.85 6.47
C THR A 46 8.07 -20.93 5.31
N LEU A 47 8.65 -19.73 5.27
CA LEU A 47 8.47 -18.81 4.13
C LEU A 47 8.90 -19.46 2.80
N TRP A 48 10.03 -20.16 2.77
CA TRP A 48 10.48 -20.85 1.56
C TRP A 48 9.48 -21.93 1.09
N ARG A 49 8.89 -22.69 2.01
CA ARG A 49 7.84 -23.68 1.68
C ARG A 49 6.59 -23.00 1.14
N GLU A 50 6.17 -21.90 1.75
CA GLU A 50 5.03 -21.11 1.26
C GLU A 50 5.26 -20.53 -0.14
N GLU A 51 6.47 -20.03 -0.43
CA GLU A 51 6.85 -19.60 -1.77
C GLU A 51 6.77 -20.76 -2.79
N LYS A 52 7.31 -21.94 -2.43
CA LYS A 52 7.29 -23.14 -3.29
C LYS A 52 5.87 -23.65 -3.55
N ASN A 53 5.01 -23.59 -2.54
CA ASN A 53 3.61 -24.03 -2.65
C ASN A 53 2.69 -22.96 -3.27
N GLY A 54 3.22 -21.78 -3.62
CA GLY A 54 2.45 -20.68 -4.22
C GLY A 54 1.53 -19.94 -3.27
N LEU A 55 1.63 -20.18 -1.96
CA LEU A 55 0.83 -19.53 -0.90
C LEU A 55 1.23 -18.07 -0.69
N THR A 56 2.50 -17.74 -0.94
CA THR A 56 3.01 -16.37 -0.90
C THR A 56 3.83 -16.10 -2.14
N LYS A 57 3.59 -14.96 -2.79
CA LYS A 57 4.32 -14.54 -3.99
C LYS A 57 5.14 -13.29 -3.69
N PRO A 58 6.47 -13.33 -3.78
CA PRO A 58 7.28 -12.14 -3.61
C PRO A 58 7.11 -11.20 -4.82
N VAL A 59 7.11 -9.90 -4.55
CA VAL A 59 7.30 -8.85 -5.56
C VAL A 59 8.81 -8.66 -5.73
N ILE A 60 9.30 -8.74 -6.96
CA ILE A 60 10.72 -8.55 -7.26
C ILE A 60 10.94 -7.12 -7.73
N ILE A 61 11.78 -6.36 -7.01
CA ILE A 61 12.18 -5.01 -7.39
C ILE A 61 13.70 -4.99 -7.49
N GLY A 62 14.23 -4.79 -8.70
CA GLY A 62 15.64 -4.97 -9.01
C GLY A 62 16.07 -6.42 -8.75
N ARG A 63 17.01 -6.62 -7.82
CA ARG A 63 17.53 -7.96 -7.42
C ARG A 63 17.03 -8.43 -6.06
N LYS A 64 16.11 -7.69 -5.43
CA LYS A 64 15.59 -7.98 -4.09
C LYS A 64 14.13 -8.45 -4.15
N LYS A 65 13.79 -9.35 -3.22
CA LYS A 65 12.42 -9.83 -3.00
C LYS A 65 11.76 -9.04 -1.89
N TYR A 66 10.50 -8.68 -2.12
CA TYR A 66 9.62 -8.03 -1.16
C TYR A 66 8.31 -8.80 -1.05
N TYR A 67 7.58 -8.63 0.03
CA TYR A 67 6.40 -9.40 0.34
C TYR A 67 5.26 -8.50 0.76
N LYS A 68 4.05 -8.93 0.44
CA LYS A 68 2.82 -8.34 0.95
C LYS A 68 2.27 -9.24 2.04
N LEU A 69 1.80 -8.65 3.12
CA LEU A 69 1.04 -9.40 4.10
C LEU A 69 -0.23 -9.96 3.44
N PRO A 70 -0.63 -11.21 3.78
CA PRO A 70 -1.93 -11.71 3.37
C PRO A 70 -3.03 -10.80 3.93
N LYS A 71 -4.04 -10.50 3.10
CA LYS A 71 -5.25 -9.79 3.53
C LYS A 71 -6.14 -10.67 4.39
#